data_AF-X1K3I4-F1
#
_entry.id   AF-X1K3I4-F1
#
_cell.length_a   1.000
_cell.length_b   1.000
_cell.length_c   1.000
_cell.angle_alpha   90.00
_cell.angle_beta   90.00
_cell.angle_gamma   90.00
#
_symmetry.space_group_name_H-M   'P 1'
#
loop_
_entity.id
_entity.type
_entity.pdbx_description
1 polymer ?
#
loop_
_entity_poly.entity_id
_entity_poly.type
_entity_poly.pdbx_seq_one_letter_code
_entity_poly.pdbx_strand_id
1 'polypeptide(L)' 'MADLTDFTRVAQLKYVPLPGSEMAIKEPWRMAVTYLNEVYGPDFLNLPLPFLETLKQDKIILLLKII' A
#
# COMPACT_ATOMS: atom_id res chain seq x y z
N MET A 1 4.46 23.71 11.60
CA MET A 1 4.47 25.19 11.64
C MET A 1 5.19 25.66 10.39
N ALA A 2 4.69 26.69 9.72
CA ALA A 2 5.21 27.14 8.43
C ALA A 2 5.10 28.66 8.34
N ASP A 3 6.16 29.33 7.90
CA ASP A 3 6.18 30.74 7.53
C ASP A 3 6.95 30.94 6.22
N LEU A 4 7.24 32.20 5.86
CA LEU A 4 7.91 32.54 4.59
C LEU A 4 9.39 32.14 4.56
N THR A 5 9.98 31.86 5.70
CA THR A 5 11.40 31.56 5.86
C THR A 5 11.66 30.11 6.25
N ASP A 6 10.73 29.47 6.93
CA ASP A 6 10.94 28.11 7.44
C ASP A 6 9.67 27.25 7.47
N PHE A 7 9.89 25.94 7.49
CA PHE A 7 8.86 24.92 7.60
C PHE A 7 9.32 23.77 8.50
N THR A 8 8.53 23.48 9.52
CA THR A 8 8.69 22.27 10.35
C THR A 8 7.53 21.31 10.10
N ARG A 9 7.86 20.07 9.67
CA ARG A 9 6.92 18.96 9.52
C ARG A 9 6.44 18.49 10.90
N VAL A 10 5.17 18.70 11.21
CA VAL A 10 4.59 18.36 12.52
C VAL A 10 4.02 16.94 12.58
N ALA A 11 3.68 16.36 11.43
CA ALA A 11 3.11 15.02 11.32
C ALA A 11 3.41 14.42 9.95
N GLN A 12 3.30 13.09 9.86
CA GLN A 12 3.36 12.33 8.62
C GLN A 12 2.54 11.05 8.74
N LEU A 13 2.13 10.49 7.60
CA LEU A 13 1.64 9.12 7.55
C LEU A 13 2.80 8.16 7.82
N LYS A 14 2.48 6.97 8.36
CA LYS A 14 3.45 5.90 8.52
C LYS A 14 4.05 5.54 7.16
N TYR A 15 5.36 5.41 7.08
CA TYR A 15 6.01 4.90 5.88
C TYR A 15 5.57 3.46 5.64
N VAL A 16 5.12 3.20 4.41
CA VAL A 16 4.85 1.87 3.89
C VAL A 16 5.71 1.67 2.64
N PRO A 17 6.15 0.45 2.35
CA PRO A 17 6.94 0.18 1.14
C PRO A 17 6.11 0.50 -0.11
N LEU A 18 6.77 0.97 -1.16
CA LEU A 18 6.19 1.25 -2.46
C LEU A 18 6.48 0.08 -3.42
N PRO A 19 5.64 -0.98 -3.45
CA PRO A 19 5.92 -2.20 -4.17
C PRO A 19 5.95 -1.97 -5.69
N GLY A 20 7.16 -1.98 -6.26
CA GLY A 20 7.37 -1.82 -7.69
C GLY A 20 7.48 -0.37 -8.17
N SER A 21 7.74 0.59 -7.27
CA SER A 21 8.01 2.01 -7.63
C SER A 21 6.98 2.57 -8.62
N GLU A 22 7.35 2.85 -9.87
CA GLU A 22 6.44 3.32 -10.93
C GLU A 22 5.22 2.40 -11.14
N MET A 23 5.37 1.08 -10.97
CA MET A 23 4.26 0.14 -11.11
C MET A 23 3.17 0.36 -10.06
N ALA A 24 3.51 0.84 -8.87
CA ALA A 24 2.51 1.17 -7.86
C ALA A 24 1.63 2.37 -8.26
N ILE A 25 2.13 3.24 -9.16
CA ILE A 25 1.37 4.35 -9.74
C ILE A 25 0.42 3.83 -10.83
N LYS A 26 0.92 2.97 -11.73
CA LYS A 26 0.12 2.40 -12.84
C LYS A 26 -0.87 1.34 -12.37
N GLU A 27 -0.59 0.68 -11.26
CA GLU A 27 -1.39 -0.39 -10.68
C GLU A 27 -1.76 -0.05 -9.21
N PRO A 28 -2.75 0.82 -8.96
CA PRO A 28 -3.09 1.31 -7.61
C PRO A 28 -3.41 0.21 -6.58
N TRP A 29 -3.88 -0.97 -7.04
CA TRP A 29 -4.15 -2.12 -6.18
C TRP A 29 -2.90 -2.60 -5.42
N ARG A 30 -1.70 -2.34 -5.93
CA ARG A 30 -0.44 -2.68 -5.25
C ARG A 30 -0.31 -1.97 -3.91
N MET A 31 -0.60 -0.66 -3.87
CA MET A 31 -0.62 0.11 -2.64
C MET A 31 -1.76 -0.33 -1.72
N ALA A 32 -2.94 -0.63 -2.28
CA ALA A 32 -4.07 -1.12 -1.50
C ALA A 32 -3.71 -2.41 -0.76
N VAL A 33 -3.07 -3.37 -1.44
CA VAL A 33 -2.57 -4.61 -0.83
C VAL A 33 -1.54 -4.32 0.27
N THR A 34 -0.58 -3.42 0.05
CA THR A 34 0.40 -3.06 1.10
C THR A 34 -0.30 -2.55 2.36
N TYR A 35 -1.24 -1.62 2.21
CA TYR A 35 -1.97 -1.06 3.36
C TYR A 35 -2.85 -2.11 4.05
N LEU A 36 -3.54 -2.96 3.27
CA LEU A 36 -4.37 -4.02 3.83
C LEU A 36 -3.53 -5.04 4.60
N ASN A 37 -2.38 -5.44 4.06
CA ASN A 37 -1.46 -6.34 4.75
C ASN A 37 -0.86 -5.70 6.02
N GLU A 38 -0.58 -4.40 5.98
CA GLU A 38 -0.02 -3.67 7.14
C GLU A 38 -1.02 -3.56 8.31
N VAL A 39 -2.32 -3.50 8.00
CA VAL A 39 -3.39 -3.35 9.01
C VAL A 39 -3.94 -4.70 9.47
N TYR A 40 -4.18 -5.62 8.53
CA TYR A 40 -4.88 -6.89 8.78
C TYR A 40 -3.97 -8.12 8.73
N GLY A 41 -2.70 -7.97 8.35
CA GLY A 41 -1.86 -9.12 8.02
C GLY A 41 -2.42 -9.94 6.86
N PRO A 42 -2.00 -11.19 6.69
CA PRO A 42 -2.44 -12.06 5.58
C PRO A 42 -3.96 -12.29 5.50
N ASP A 43 -4.68 -12.06 6.60
CA ASP A 43 -6.13 -12.30 6.70
C ASP A 43 -6.96 -11.36 5.81
N PHE A 44 -6.38 -10.26 5.31
CA PHE A 44 -7.08 -9.35 4.40
C PHE A 44 -7.58 -10.04 3.13
N LEU A 45 -6.95 -11.16 2.72
CA LEU A 45 -7.35 -11.96 1.57
C LEU A 45 -8.76 -12.55 1.70
N ASN A 46 -9.29 -12.64 2.92
CA ASN A 46 -10.64 -13.13 3.20
C ASN A 46 -11.69 -12.01 3.23
N LEU A 47 -11.30 -10.75 3.07
CA LEU A 47 -12.25 -9.64 3.05
C LEU A 47 -13.07 -9.67 1.76
N PRO A 48 -14.38 -9.41 1.81
CA PRO A 48 -15.26 -9.41 0.63
C PRO A 48 -15.07 -8.12 -0.19
N LEU A 49 -13.86 -7.92 -0.74
CA LEU A 49 -13.49 -6.75 -1.52
C LEU A 49 -13.50 -7.12 -3.01
N PRO A 50 -14.32 -6.45 -3.86
CA PRO A 50 -14.47 -6.83 -5.27
C PRO A 50 -13.16 -6.87 -6.07
N PHE A 51 -12.16 -6.06 -5.71
CA PHE A 51 -10.89 -6.05 -6.43
C PHE A 51 -9.99 -7.25 -6.07
N LEU A 52 -10.17 -7.86 -4.90
CA LEU A 52 -9.46 -9.10 -4.54
C LEU A 52 -9.97 -10.29 -5.34
N GLU A 53 -11.26 -10.31 -5.68
CA GLU A 53 -11.88 -11.36 -6.50
C GLU A 53 -11.42 -11.29 -7.96
N THR A 54 -11.18 -10.08 -8.48
CA THR A 54 -10.76 -9.88 -9.87
C THR A 54 -9.26 -10.02 -10.07
N LEU A 55 -8.46 -9.89 -9.01
CA LEU A 55 -7.01 -10.07 -9.07
C LEU A 55 -6.62 -11.53 -8.88
N LYS A 56 -5.68 -12.02 -9.70
CA LYS A 56 -5.06 -13.33 -9.50
C LYS A 56 -4.31 -13.35 -8.17
N GLN A 57 -4.66 -14.26 -7.28
CA GLN A 57 -4.01 -14.40 -5.96
C GLN A 57 -2.49 -14.57 -6.05
N ASP A 58 -1.98 -15.27 -7.08
CA ASP A 58 -0.54 -15.43 -7.31
C ASP A 58 0.19 -14.08 -7.42
N LYS A 59 -0.46 -13.08 -8.04
CA LYS A 59 0.11 -11.74 -8.22
C LYS A 59 0.19 -10.98 -6.89
N ILE A 60 -0.82 -11.16 -6.05
CA ILE A 60 -0.86 -10.59 -4.69
C ILE A 60 0.23 -11.23 -3.83
N ILE A 61 0.32 -12.56 -3.83
CA ILE A 61 1.32 -13.31 -3.06
C ILE A 61 2.74 -12.93 -3.51
N LEU A 62 3.00 -12.80 -4.81
CA LEU A 62 4.30 -12.36 -5.32
C LEU A 62 4.65 -10.94 -4.85
N LEU A 63 3.67 -10.05 -4.83
CA LEU A 63 3.85 -8.69 -4.34
C LEU A 63 4.14 -8.66 -2.83
N LEU A 64 3.47 -9.50 -2.04
CA LEU A 64 3.74 -9.61 -0.60
C LEU A 64 5.14 -10.14 -0.27
N LYS A 65 5.80 -10.86 -1.19
CA LYS A 65 7.18 -11.36 -1.01
C LYS A 65 8.26 -10.28 -1.17
N ILE A 66 7.92 -9.14 -1.79
CA ILE A 66 8.87 -8.04 -2.05
C ILE A 66 8.64 -6.82 -1.15
N ILE A 67 7.66 -6.94 -0.24
CA ILE A 67 7.34 -6.01 0.85
C ILE A 67 8.08 -6.51 2.09
#